data_AF-A0A1C7NPT9-F1
#
_entry.id   AF-A0A1C7NPT9-F1
#
_cell.length_a   1.000
_cell.length_b   1.000
_cell.length_c   1.000
_cell.angle_alpha   90.00
_cell.angle_beta   90.00
_cell.angle_gamma   90.00
#
_symmetry.space_group_name_H-M   'P 1'
#
loop_
_entity.id
_entity.type
_entity.pdbx_description
1 polymer ?
#
loop_
_entity_poly.entity_id
_entity_poly.type
_entity_poly.pdbx_seq_one_letter_code
_entity_poly.pdbx_strand_id
1 'polypeptide(L)'
;MSGLSDGHDTTMKDTPKKKDSATEYTNYNPYQREGYIHYAFEKDLTQDESCRLAHVNKYTARKWKAEYKSNPDAGVPEKKTNKTGNQRILQLNEQHKDVLIRFYEEKSTATIQDGVEALTNSFKGLTIKKARVAELIKNECNLSLKSIIRHPVQRNSTKTVEARAAWVAE
;
A
#
# COMPACT_ATOMS: atom_id res chain seq x y z
N MET A 1 -1.18 10.62 -50.71
CA MET A 1 -1.44 9.24 -50.25
C MET A 1 -0.28 8.85 -49.35
N SER A 2 -0.45 9.03 -48.04
CA SER A 2 0.60 8.77 -47.06
C SER A 2 0.41 7.39 -46.46
N GLY A 3 1.46 6.57 -46.56
CA GLY A 3 1.47 5.15 -46.20
C GLY A 3 1.20 4.92 -44.72
N LEU A 4 0.33 3.94 -44.45
CA LEU A 4 0.13 3.33 -43.14
C LEU A 4 1.37 2.51 -42.81
N SER A 5 2.08 2.87 -41.75
CA SER A 5 3.19 2.06 -41.23
C SER A 5 2.62 0.78 -40.63
N ASP A 6 3.02 -0.36 -41.17
CA ASP A 6 2.75 -1.68 -40.61
C ASP A 6 3.18 -1.71 -39.13
N GLY A 7 2.23 -2.02 -38.26
CA GLY A 7 2.47 -2.17 -36.83
C GLY A 7 3.39 -3.36 -36.60
N HIS A 8 4.65 -3.11 -36.25
CA HIS A 8 5.50 -4.17 -35.73
C HIS A 8 4.94 -4.63 -34.39
N ASP A 9 4.56 -5.90 -34.30
CA ASP A 9 4.17 -6.53 -33.04
C ASP A 9 5.45 -6.86 -32.26
N THR A 10 5.64 -6.25 -31.09
CA THR A 10 6.82 -6.49 -30.25
C THR A 10 6.52 -7.69 -29.36
N THR A 11 7.11 -8.85 -29.65
CA THR A 11 7.06 -10.01 -28.75
C THR A 11 7.78 -9.69 -27.43
N MET A 12 7.02 -9.41 -26.37
CA MET A 12 7.56 -9.24 -25.02
C MET A 12 8.09 -10.58 -24.52
N LYS A 13 9.36 -10.62 -24.11
CA LYS A 13 9.91 -11.76 -23.38
C LYS A 13 9.56 -11.61 -21.91
N ASP A 14 9.01 -12.67 -21.32
CA ASP A 14 8.76 -12.74 -19.89
C ASP A 14 10.04 -12.49 -19.10
N THR A 15 9.99 -11.53 -18.18
CA THR A 15 11.05 -11.30 -17.21
C THR A 15 11.24 -12.56 -16.35
N PRO A 16 12.48 -13.02 -16.13
CA PRO A 16 12.73 -14.14 -15.23
C PRO A 16 12.20 -13.79 -13.84
N LYS A 17 11.32 -14.63 -13.29
CA LYS A 17 10.85 -14.52 -11.90
C LYS A 17 12.07 -14.37 -11.00
N LYS A 18 12.17 -13.24 -10.30
CA LYS A 18 13.12 -13.10 -9.19
C LYS A 18 12.82 -14.25 -8.21
N LYS A 19 13.87 -14.96 -7.78
CA LYS A 19 13.73 -15.95 -6.71
C LYS A 19 13.22 -15.22 -5.47
N ASP A 20 11.99 -15.51 -5.08
CA ASP A 20 11.48 -15.12 -3.77
C ASP A 20 12.31 -15.88 -2.74
N SER A 21 13.25 -15.20 -2.07
CA SER A 21 13.93 -15.81 -0.93
C SER A 21 12.89 -15.96 0.17
N ALA A 22 12.39 -17.17 0.35
CA ALA A 22 11.46 -17.56 1.41
C ALA A 22 12.15 -17.56 2.80
N THR A 23 12.91 -16.52 3.12
CA THR A 23 13.49 -16.36 4.45
C THR A 23 12.42 -15.75 5.33
N GLU A 24 11.76 -16.60 6.12
CA GLU A 24 10.85 -16.12 7.16
C GLU A 24 11.63 -15.23 8.13
N TYR A 25 11.16 -14.00 8.32
CA TYR A 25 11.79 -13.07 9.25
C TYR A 25 11.59 -13.55 10.69
N THR A 26 12.69 -13.76 11.41
CA THR A 26 12.62 -14.05 12.85
C THR A 26 12.04 -12.84 13.60
N ASN A 27 10.84 -13.00 14.14
CA ASN A 27 10.19 -12.00 15.00
C ASN A 27 10.38 -12.41 16.46
N TYR A 28 11.00 -11.52 17.24
CA TYR A 28 11.18 -11.73 18.68
C TYR A 28 10.03 -11.09 19.47
N ASN A 29 9.46 -11.86 20.39
CA ASN A 29 8.46 -11.41 21.34
C ASN A 29 9.06 -10.35 22.30
N PRO A 30 8.29 -9.32 22.73
CA PRO A 30 8.65 -8.45 23.85
C PRO A 30 9.36 -9.15 25.02
N TYR A 31 8.85 -10.29 25.50
CA TYR A 31 9.45 -11.03 26.62
C TYR A 31 10.87 -11.53 26.33
N GLN A 32 11.16 -11.95 25.10
CA GLN A 32 12.52 -12.36 24.72
C GLN A 32 13.48 -11.17 24.71
N ARG A 33 12.96 -9.98 24.38
CA ARG A 33 13.76 -8.76 24.36
C ARG A 33 14.04 -8.25 25.77
N GLU A 34 13.00 -8.18 26.60
CA GLU A 34 13.10 -7.86 28.03
C GLU A 34 14.02 -8.84 28.75
N GLY A 35 13.81 -10.14 28.55
CA GLY A 35 14.65 -11.19 29.14
C GLY A 35 16.13 -11.02 28.78
N TYR A 36 16.44 -10.71 27.53
CA TYR A 36 17.82 -10.41 27.13
C TYR A 36 18.40 -9.20 27.86
N ILE A 37 17.64 -8.11 28.02
CA ILE A 37 18.10 -6.90 28.73
C ILE A 37 18.32 -7.21 30.22
N HIS A 38 17.38 -7.90 30.88
CA HIS A 38 17.52 -8.34 32.27
C HIS A 38 18.79 -9.19 32.47
N TYR A 39 19.02 -10.21 31.62
CA TYR A 39 20.21 -11.05 31.73
C TYR A 39 21.52 -10.29 31.46
N ALA A 40 21.52 -9.37 30.49
CA ALA A 40 22.72 -8.67 30.06
C ALA A 40 23.11 -7.45 30.93
N PHE A 41 22.15 -6.85 31.65
CA PHE A 41 22.37 -5.61 32.42
C PHE A 41 22.02 -5.75 33.92
N GLU A 42 21.06 -6.58 34.31
CA GLU A 42 20.73 -6.77 35.74
C GLU A 42 21.47 -7.97 36.35
N LYS A 43 21.75 -8.99 35.54
CA LYS A 43 22.50 -10.19 35.95
C LYS A 43 23.97 -10.19 35.48
N ASP A 44 24.40 -9.17 34.75
CA ASP A 44 25.75 -8.99 34.20
C ASP A 44 26.30 -10.24 33.45
N LEU A 45 25.42 -11.03 32.84
CA LEU A 45 25.83 -12.24 32.12
C LEU A 45 26.53 -11.88 30.81
N THR A 46 27.33 -12.83 30.31
CA THR A 46 28.01 -12.67 29.03
C THR A 46 26.97 -12.54 27.90
N GLN A 47 27.33 -11.81 26.84
CA GLN A 47 26.48 -11.63 25.65
C GLN A 47 25.90 -12.95 25.16
N ASP A 48 26.74 -13.97 25.01
CA ASP A 48 26.37 -15.26 24.46
C ASP A 48 25.42 -16.04 25.37
N GLU A 49 25.63 -15.95 26.68
CA GLU A 49 24.80 -16.60 27.68
C GLU A 49 23.42 -15.94 27.76
N SER A 50 23.39 -14.59 27.77
CA SER A 50 22.14 -13.81 27.73
C SER A 50 21.33 -14.11 26.46
N CYS A 51 21.99 -14.25 25.31
CA CYS A 51 21.32 -14.64 24.06
C CYS A 51 20.74 -16.05 24.12
N ARG A 52 21.47 -17.00 24.73
CA ARG A 52 21.04 -18.39 24.88
C ARG A 52 19.80 -18.48 25.78
N LEU A 53 19.83 -17.80 26.92
CA LEU A 53 18.72 -17.79 27.89
C LEU A 53 17.47 -17.06 27.34
N ALA A 54 17.66 -15.99 26.58
CA ALA A 54 16.56 -15.24 25.98
C ALA A 54 16.03 -15.85 24.66
N HIS A 55 16.71 -16.86 24.12
CA HIS A 55 16.44 -17.45 22.80
C HIS A 55 16.46 -16.42 21.66
N VAL A 56 17.50 -15.58 21.64
CA VAL A 56 17.67 -14.48 20.67
C VAL A 56 18.96 -14.66 19.88
N ASN A 57 18.94 -14.32 18.58
CA ASN A 57 20.16 -14.24 17.79
C ASN A 57 21.11 -13.14 18.31
N LYS A 58 22.38 -13.50 18.49
CA LYS A 58 23.49 -12.62 18.88
C LYS A 58 23.54 -11.31 18.10
N TYR A 59 23.32 -11.33 16.78
CA TYR A 59 23.39 -10.13 15.95
C TYR A 59 22.30 -9.11 16.31
N THR A 60 21.08 -9.58 16.56
CA THR A 60 19.95 -8.74 16.97
C THR A 60 20.15 -8.22 18.40
N ALA A 61 20.58 -9.10 19.30
CA ALA A 61 20.86 -8.77 20.69
C ALA A 61 21.96 -7.71 20.85
N ARG A 62 22.99 -7.71 19.98
CA ARG A 62 24.01 -6.66 19.93
C ARG A 62 23.42 -5.28 19.63
N LYS A 63 22.46 -5.19 18.71
CA LYS A 63 21.77 -3.92 18.39
C LYS A 63 20.97 -3.42 19.59
N TRP A 64 20.24 -4.31 20.26
CA TRP A 64 19.50 -3.96 21.48
C TRP A 64 20.42 -3.50 22.60
N LYS A 65 21.54 -4.18 22.83
CA LYS A 65 22.53 -3.77 23.84
C LYS A 65 23.10 -2.38 23.58
N ALA A 66 23.40 -2.06 22.31
CA ALA A 66 23.90 -0.75 21.94
C ALA A 66 22.85 0.36 22.11
N GLU A 67 21.60 0.10 21.71
CA GLU A 67 20.49 1.07 21.85
C GLU A 67 20.15 1.31 23.33
N TYR A 68 20.07 0.25 24.14
CA TYR A 68 19.82 0.35 25.57
C TYR A 68 20.96 1.04 26.34
N LYS A 69 22.22 0.77 25.98
CA LYS A 69 23.37 1.48 26.57
C LYS A 69 23.37 2.97 26.23
N SER A 70 22.86 3.34 25.05
CA SER A 70 22.82 4.74 24.61
C SER A 70 21.72 5.51 25.32
N ASN A 71 20.53 4.91 25.48
CA ASN A 71 19.36 5.53 26.11
C ASN A 71 18.63 4.50 27.01
N PRO A 72 19.09 4.26 28.25
CA PRO A 72 18.43 3.32 29.15
C PRO A 72 17.03 3.79 29.58
N ASP A 73 16.81 5.11 29.68
CA ASP A 73 15.51 5.69 30.05
C ASP A 73 14.42 5.50 28.99
N ALA A 74 14.81 5.22 27.74
CA ALA A 74 13.87 4.94 26.65
C ALA A 74 13.26 3.52 26.74
N GLY A 75 13.73 2.70 27.71
CA GLY A 75 13.26 1.34 27.92
C GLY A 75 13.79 0.34 26.90
N VAL A 76 13.10 -0.80 26.79
CA VAL A 76 13.54 -1.94 25.97
C VAL A 76 13.44 -1.61 24.47
N PRO A 77 14.55 -1.73 23.69
CA PRO A 77 14.58 -1.26 22.30
C PRO A 77 13.52 -1.86 21.38
N GLU A 78 12.69 -1.05 20.75
CA GLU A 78 11.67 -1.57 19.83
C GLU A 78 12.11 -1.73 18.38
N LYS A 79 11.47 -2.67 17.66
CA LYS A 79 11.65 -2.80 16.21
C LYS A 79 11.25 -1.47 15.58
N LYS A 80 12.18 -0.83 14.87
CA LYS A 80 11.95 0.50 14.26
C LYS A 80 10.70 0.56 13.39
N THR A 81 10.37 -0.52 12.67
CA THR A 81 9.16 -0.62 11.84
C THR A 81 7.85 -0.44 12.64
N ASN A 82 7.86 -0.77 13.94
CA ASN A 82 6.69 -0.64 14.81
C ASN A 82 6.55 0.78 15.38
N LYS A 83 7.60 1.62 15.30
CA LYS A 83 7.52 3.01 15.78
C LYS A 83 6.55 3.77 14.87
N THR A 84 5.46 4.27 15.46
CA THR A 84 4.34 4.98 14.80
C THR A 84 4.78 6.09 13.84
N GLY A 85 5.96 6.70 14.08
CA GLY A 85 6.54 7.73 13.21
C GLY A 85 7.03 7.27 11.82
N ASN A 86 7.05 5.96 11.54
CA ASN A 86 7.36 5.46 10.19
C ASN A 86 6.13 5.35 9.29
N GLN A 87 4.96 5.76 9.75
CA GLN A 87 3.81 5.94 8.88
C GLN A 87 4.13 7.06 7.88
N ARG A 88 3.92 6.78 6.59
CA ARG A 88 4.10 7.79 5.54
C ARG A 88 3.21 8.98 5.87
N ILE A 89 3.82 10.15 6.03
CA ILE A 89 3.09 11.41 6.21
C ILE A 89 2.08 11.52 5.06
N LEU A 90 0.80 11.60 5.40
CA LEU A 90 -0.27 11.70 4.42
C LEU A 90 -0.08 13.02 3.68
N GLN A 91 0.27 12.98 2.39
CA GLN A 91 0.35 14.17 1.53
C GLN A 91 -1.02 14.87 1.34
N LEU A 92 -2.08 14.27 1.89
CA LEU A 92 -3.47 14.69 1.77
C LEU A 92 -3.99 14.98 3.18
N ASN A 93 -4.70 16.10 3.32
CA ASN A 93 -5.24 16.63 4.58
C ASN A 93 -6.78 16.70 4.48
N GLU A 94 -7.44 17.15 5.55
CA GLU A 94 -8.90 17.28 5.58
C GLU A 94 -9.45 18.22 4.49
N GLN A 95 -8.76 19.34 4.21
CA GLN A 95 -9.17 20.29 3.17
C GLN A 95 -9.18 19.65 1.77
N HIS A 96 -8.23 18.77 1.48
CA HIS A 96 -8.22 18.02 0.21
C HIS A 96 -9.43 17.07 0.11
N LYS A 97 -9.89 16.49 1.23
CA LYS A 97 -11.08 15.63 1.26
C LYS A 97 -12.33 16.45 0.95
N ASP A 98 -12.49 17.60 1.58
CA ASP A 98 -13.65 18.47 1.39
C ASP A 98 -13.80 18.89 -0.08
N VAL A 99 -12.69 19.19 -0.75
CA VAL A 99 -12.67 19.51 -2.18
C VAL A 99 -13.15 18.32 -3.02
N LEU A 100 -12.67 17.11 -2.73
CA LEU A 100 -13.09 15.91 -3.47
C LEU A 100 -14.56 15.56 -3.22
N ILE A 101 -15.03 15.66 -1.98
CA ILE A 101 -16.43 15.37 -1.62
C ILE A 101 -17.35 16.31 -2.39
N ARG A 102 -17.12 17.63 -2.29
CA ARG A 102 -17.90 18.63 -3.03
C ARG A 102 -17.84 18.44 -4.55
N PHE A 103 -16.67 18.09 -5.07
CA PHE A 103 -16.49 17.84 -6.50
C PHE A 103 -17.35 16.67 -7.00
N TYR A 104 -17.40 15.56 -6.27
CA TYR A 104 -18.20 14.39 -6.66
C TYR A 104 -19.70 14.54 -6.34
N GLU A 105 -20.07 15.38 -5.37
CA GLU A 105 -21.47 15.78 -5.17
C GLU A 105 -22.00 16.59 -6.36
N GLU A 106 -21.20 17.52 -6.89
CA GLU A 106 -21.56 18.31 -8.07
C GLU A 106 -21.48 17.47 -9.37
N LYS A 107 -20.47 16.61 -9.49
CA LYS A 107 -20.18 15.82 -10.70
C LYS A 107 -20.08 14.32 -10.36
N SER A 108 -21.22 13.69 -10.14
CA SER A 108 -21.30 12.27 -9.74
C SER A 108 -20.74 11.27 -10.76
N THR A 109 -20.63 11.65 -12.04
CA THR A 109 -20.09 10.82 -13.12
C THR A 109 -18.60 11.06 -13.39
N ALA A 110 -17.96 11.95 -12.63
CA ALA A 110 -16.55 12.26 -12.81
C ALA A 110 -15.66 11.05 -12.53
N THR A 111 -14.51 11.02 -13.20
CA THR A 111 -13.51 9.97 -13.03
C THR A 111 -12.53 10.33 -11.91
N ILE A 112 -11.72 9.36 -11.49
CA ILE A 112 -10.63 9.60 -10.52
C ILE A 112 -9.61 10.59 -11.09
N GLN A 113 -9.42 10.59 -12.41
CA GLN A 113 -8.49 11.52 -13.06
C GLN A 113 -8.98 12.97 -12.91
N ASP A 114 -10.27 13.20 -13.11
CA ASP A 114 -10.88 14.53 -12.92
C ASP A 114 -10.76 14.99 -11.45
N GLY A 115 -10.84 14.07 -10.49
CA GLY A 115 -10.58 14.36 -9.08
C GLY A 115 -9.13 14.76 -8.78
N VAL A 116 -8.16 14.13 -9.45
CA VAL A 116 -6.74 14.54 -9.38
C VAL A 116 -6.56 15.96 -9.91
N GLU A 117 -7.19 16.28 -11.03
CA GLU A 117 -7.13 17.61 -11.65
C GLU A 117 -7.81 18.66 -10.78
N ALA A 118 -8.98 18.35 -10.20
CA ALA A 118 -9.66 19.24 -9.24
C ALA A 118 -8.79 19.58 -8.03
N LEU A 119 -8.08 18.59 -7.48
CA LEU A 119 -7.11 18.81 -6.39
C LEU A 119 -5.91 19.63 -6.83
N THR A 120 -5.33 19.33 -7.98
CA THR A 120 -4.14 20.03 -8.49
C THR A 120 -4.45 21.48 -8.83
N ASN A 121 -5.67 21.75 -9.32
CA ASN A 121 -6.14 23.11 -9.63
C ASN A 121 -6.45 23.91 -8.36
N SER A 122 -6.99 23.26 -7.33
CA SER A 122 -7.34 23.90 -6.06
C SER A 122 -6.10 24.20 -5.20
N PHE A 123 -5.06 23.36 -5.29
CA PHE A 123 -3.85 23.46 -4.48
C PHE A 123 -2.60 23.56 -5.36
N LYS A 124 -2.11 24.79 -5.54
CA LYS A 124 -0.91 25.06 -6.35
C LYS A 124 0.30 24.28 -5.81
N GLY A 125 0.99 23.55 -6.71
CA GLY A 125 2.18 22.77 -6.38
C GLY A 125 1.91 21.35 -5.86
N LEU A 126 0.64 20.95 -5.74
CA LEU A 126 0.28 19.61 -5.32
C LEU A 126 0.49 18.61 -6.47
N THR A 127 1.45 17.69 -6.32
CA THR A 127 1.68 16.61 -7.28
C THR A 127 1.29 15.27 -6.66
N ILE A 128 0.16 14.71 -7.10
CA ILE A 128 -0.40 13.47 -6.54
C ILE A 128 -0.63 12.43 -7.63
N LYS A 129 -0.35 11.17 -7.30
CA LYS A 129 -0.65 10.03 -8.15
C LYS A 129 -2.13 9.66 -8.08
N LYS A 130 -2.73 9.28 -9.21
CA LYS A 130 -4.11 8.78 -9.32
C LYS A 130 -4.45 7.69 -8.29
N ALA A 131 -3.55 6.74 -8.06
CA ALA A 131 -3.74 5.67 -7.08
C ALA A 131 -3.93 6.20 -5.65
N ARG A 132 -3.23 7.26 -5.27
CA ARG A 132 -3.35 7.85 -3.92
C ARG A 132 -4.69 8.56 -3.74
N VAL A 133 -5.20 9.23 -4.77
CA VAL A 133 -6.56 9.80 -4.75
C VAL A 133 -7.60 8.68 -4.66
N ALA A 134 -7.44 7.58 -5.39
CA ALA A 134 -8.34 6.44 -5.31
C ALA A 134 -8.40 5.83 -3.89
N GLU A 135 -7.25 5.66 -3.23
CA GLU A 135 -7.18 5.21 -1.83
C GLU A 135 -7.87 6.20 -0.89
N LEU A 136 -7.65 7.51 -1.08
CA LEU A 136 -8.26 8.54 -0.24
C LEU A 136 -9.79 8.50 -0.35
N ILE A 137 -10.32 8.45 -1.58
CA ILE A 137 -11.75 8.39 -1.86
C ILE A 137 -12.37 7.17 -1.16
N LYS A 138 -11.72 6.01 -1.27
CA LYS A 138 -12.20 4.74 -0.72
C LYS A 138 -12.13 4.68 0.81
N ASN A 139 -11.02 5.11 1.40
CA ASN A 139 -10.72 4.88 2.82
C ASN A 139 -11.10 6.06 3.70
N GLU A 140 -11.08 7.28 3.16
CA GLU A 140 -11.19 8.51 3.96
C GLU A 140 -12.43 9.35 3.58
N CYS A 141 -12.90 9.33 2.32
CA CYS A 141 -14.08 10.09 1.89
C CYS A 141 -15.40 9.32 1.98
N ASN A 142 -15.40 8.04 2.38
CA ASN A 142 -16.58 7.15 2.37
C ASN A 142 -17.36 7.12 1.04
N LEU A 143 -16.66 7.36 -0.08
CA LEU A 143 -17.24 7.34 -1.42
C LEU A 143 -16.97 5.98 -2.09
N SER A 144 -17.98 5.44 -2.76
CA SER A 144 -17.84 4.21 -3.56
C SER A 144 -17.90 4.52 -5.05
N LEU A 145 -16.78 4.32 -5.75
CA LEU A 145 -16.73 4.45 -7.21
C LEU A 145 -17.10 3.13 -7.87
N LYS A 146 -18.14 3.15 -8.73
CA LYS A 146 -18.50 1.99 -9.55
C LYS A 146 -17.84 2.10 -10.93
N SER A 147 -17.22 1.02 -11.37
CA SER A 147 -16.76 0.91 -12.75
C SER A 147 -17.96 0.65 -13.67
N ILE A 148 -18.02 1.36 -14.79
CA ILE A 148 -19.04 1.12 -15.81
C ILE A 148 -18.65 -0.15 -16.56
N ILE A 149 -19.44 -1.21 -16.39
CA ILE A 149 -19.32 -2.42 -17.20
C ILE A 149 -20.02 -2.14 -18.53
N ARG A 150 -19.23 -2.02 -19.62
CA ARG A 150 -19.77 -1.88 -20.97
C ARG A 150 -20.11 -3.25 -21.52
N HIS A 151 -21.30 -3.40 -22.11
CA HIS A 151 -21.66 -4.60 -22.85
C HIS A 151 -21.02 -4.59 -24.25
N PRO A 152 -20.64 -5.77 -24.80
CA PRO A 152 -20.14 -5.86 -26.17
C PRO A 152 -21.17 -5.31 -27.15
N VAL A 153 -20.72 -4.55 -28.15
CA VAL A 153 -21.60 -3.97 -29.19
C VAL A 153 -22.45 -5.05 -29.86
N GLN A 154 -21.86 -6.24 -30.09
CA GLN A 154 -22.56 -7.40 -30.65
C GLN A 154 -23.76 -7.83 -29.79
N ARG A 155 -23.68 -7.71 -28.46
CA ARG A 155 -24.80 -7.99 -27.55
C ARG A 155 -25.96 -7.01 -27.75
N ASN A 156 -25.67 -5.76 -28.13
CA ASN A 156 -26.66 -4.71 -28.40
C ASN A 156 -26.98 -4.57 -29.90
N SER A 157 -26.49 -5.47 -30.76
CA SER A 157 -26.90 -5.48 -32.17
C SER A 157 -28.37 -5.85 -32.30
N THR A 158 -29.09 -5.22 -33.22
CA THR A 158 -30.53 -5.45 -33.48
C THR A 158 -30.83 -6.94 -33.62
N LYS A 159 -30.04 -7.66 -34.45
CA LYS A 159 -30.15 -9.11 -34.65
C LYS A 159 -30.11 -9.91 -33.34
N THR A 160 -29.24 -9.53 -32.40
CA THR A 160 -29.07 -10.28 -31.14
C THR A 160 -30.12 -9.89 -30.09
N VAL A 161 -30.68 -8.68 -30.17
CA VAL A 161 -31.82 -8.24 -29.35
C VAL A 161 -33.10 -8.93 -29.81
N GLU A 162 -33.35 -8.97 -31.12
CA GLU A 162 -34.48 -9.65 -31.75
C GLU A 162 -34.46 -11.16 -31.48
N ALA A 163 -33.29 -11.81 -31.61
CA ALA A 163 -33.17 -13.24 -31.30
C ALA A 163 -33.49 -13.57 -29.83
N ARG A 164 -33.18 -12.66 -28.87
CA ARG A 164 -33.59 -12.84 -27.47
C ARG A 164 -35.08 -12.62 -27.27
N ALA A 165 -35.65 -11.63 -27.95
CA ALA A 165 -37.09 -11.38 -27.87
C ALA A 165 -37.89 -12.58 -28.39
N ALA A 166 -37.44 -13.18 -29.50
CA ALA A 166 -38.03 -14.40 -30.05
C ALA A 166 -37.93 -15.58 -29.08
N TRP A 167 -36.77 -15.82 -28.46
CA TRP A 167 -36.57 -16.89 -27.47
C TRP A 167 -37.45 -16.75 -26.21
N VAL A 168 -37.79 -15.51 -25.79
CA VAL A 168 -38.69 -15.29 -24.64
C VAL A 168 -40.16 -15.47 -25.01
N ALA A 169 -40.51 -15.29 -26.28
CA ALA A 169 -41.88 -15.44 -26.79
C ALA A 169 -42.23 -16.89 -27.17
N GLU A 170 -41.25 -17.78 -27.16
CA GLU A 170 -41.35 -19.23 -27.40
C GLU A 170 -41.53 -19.98 -26.06
#